data_AF-A0A2R6X6E0-F1
#
_entry.id   AF-A0A2R6X6E0-F1
#
_cell.length_a   1.000
_cell.length_b   1.000
_cell.length_c   1.000
_cell.angle_alpha   90.00
_cell.angle_beta   90.00
_cell.angle_gamma   90.00
#
_symmetry.space_group_name_H-M   'P 1'
#
loop_
_entity.id
_entity.type
_entity.pdbx_description
1 polymer ?
#
loop_
_entity_poly.entity_id
_entity_poly.type
_entity_poly.pdbx_seq_one_letter_code
_entity_poly.pdbx_strand_id
1 'polypeptide(L)'
;MGLPVRAETLEAARSERSTVAMQCGSCGAQSCEPRNNGPECVFEYGNLRPDVPAPIPLSSSNHTRAWLLSSRLYSFNQGGSEHAAVRLEESGYAVLGYVVKASRGTGITGLLEESERRQYSRDLYEQDIVEVCTETGERVKCYVYHRPDVDRTRPVQDGDWCKRRG
;
A
#
# COMPACT_ATOMS: atom_id res chain seq x y z
N MET A 1 45.06 14.57 42.44
CA MET A 1 44.54 14.07 41.16
C MET A 1 43.07 14.45 41.06
N GLY A 2 42.77 15.41 40.17
CA GLY A 2 41.45 15.64 39.53
C GLY A 2 40.24 16.08 40.37
N LEU A 3 40.00 17.38 40.48
CA LEU A 3 38.64 17.95 40.36
C LEU A 3 38.38 18.19 38.86
N PRO A 4 37.14 18.13 38.33
CA PRO A 4 36.27 19.34 38.33
C PRO A 4 34.73 19.02 38.40
N VAL A 5 33.83 19.87 38.98
CA VAL A 5 33.05 21.00 38.37
C VAL A 5 31.95 20.48 37.41
N ARG A 6 30.69 20.92 37.34
CA ARG A 6 29.81 21.92 37.98
C ARG A 6 28.36 21.58 37.58
N ALA A 7 27.39 22.08 38.35
CA ALA A 7 26.04 22.35 37.88
C ALA A 7 26.05 23.55 36.92
N GLU A 8 25.19 23.57 35.89
CA GLU A 8 24.57 24.83 35.40
C GLU A 8 23.38 24.58 34.47
N THR A 9 22.33 25.31 34.81
CA THR A 9 21.02 25.53 34.18
C THR A 9 21.14 26.16 32.79
N LEU A 10 20.19 25.88 31.88
CA LEU A 10 19.75 26.89 30.92
C LEU A 10 18.23 26.83 30.67
N GLU A 11 17.60 27.92 31.09
CA GLU A 11 16.31 28.47 30.70
C GLU A 11 16.26 28.88 29.22
N ALA A 12 15.05 29.28 28.79
CA ALA A 12 14.66 30.03 27.59
C ALA A 12 13.94 29.17 26.53
N ALA A 13 12.78 29.55 25.96
CA ALA A 13 12.00 30.77 26.09
C ALA A 13 10.54 30.54 25.64
N ARG A 14 9.68 31.39 26.20
CA ARG A 14 8.33 31.75 25.77
C ARG A 14 8.24 32.01 24.25
N SER A 15 7.08 31.71 23.67
CA SER A 15 6.39 32.73 22.88
C SER A 15 4.88 32.48 22.88
N GLU A 16 4.19 33.39 23.56
CA GLU A 16 2.74 33.49 23.64
C GLU A 16 2.21 34.31 22.45
N ARG A 17 1.00 33.96 21.99
CA ARG A 17 0.02 34.76 21.23
C ARG A 17 0.41 35.27 19.83
N SER A 18 -0.40 34.88 18.85
CA SER A 18 -1.17 35.90 18.13
C SER A 18 -2.46 35.33 17.55
N THR A 19 -3.57 35.85 18.06
CA THR A 19 -4.91 35.70 17.53
C THR A 19 -5.02 36.63 16.32
N VAL A 20 -5.29 36.08 15.14
CA VAL A 20 -5.97 36.83 14.08
C VAL A 20 -7.17 36.01 13.65
N ALA A 21 -8.30 36.31 14.29
CA ALA A 21 -9.60 36.02 13.74
C ALA A 21 -9.74 36.85 12.47
N MET A 22 -9.56 36.20 11.32
CA MET A 22 -9.93 36.79 10.03
C MET A 22 -11.29 36.21 9.64
N GLN A 23 -12.33 36.85 10.17
CA GLN A 23 -13.67 36.77 9.61
C GLN A 23 -13.61 37.39 8.21
N CYS A 24 -13.69 36.54 7.19
CA CYS A 24 -14.02 36.95 5.84
C CYS A 24 -15.44 36.46 5.55
N GLY A 25 -16.29 37.38 5.11
CA GLY A 25 -17.73 37.22 5.03
C GLY A 25 -18.19 36.18 4.01
N SER A 26 -19.34 35.58 4.33
CA SER A 26 -20.39 35.12 3.42
C SER A 26 -19.96 34.64 2.04
N CYS A 27 -19.44 33.42 1.98
CA CYS A 27 -19.57 32.53 0.83
C CYS A 27 -20.27 31.27 1.35
N GLY A 28 -21.35 30.85 0.68
CA GLY A 28 -22.24 29.80 1.16
C GLY A 28 -21.50 28.56 1.68
N ALA A 29 -22.01 28.02 2.78
CA ALA A 29 -21.58 26.75 3.35
C ALA A 29 -21.83 25.60 2.34
N GLN A 30 -20.95 25.45 1.36
CA GLN A 30 -20.64 24.13 0.83
C GLN A 30 -19.67 23.52 1.82
N SER A 31 -20.22 22.65 2.65
CA SER A 31 -19.47 21.72 3.47
C SER A 31 -18.38 21.10 2.60
N CYS A 32 -17.13 21.54 2.77
CA CYS A 32 -15.96 20.87 2.21
C CYS A 32 -15.68 19.63 3.07
N GLU A 33 -16.67 18.73 3.14
CA GLU A 33 -16.36 17.38 3.59
C GLU A 33 -15.47 16.80 2.50
N PRO A 34 -14.24 16.34 2.82
CA PRO A 34 -13.53 15.52 1.87
C PRO A 34 -14.45 14.33 1.59
N ARG A 35 -14.96 14.24 0.35
CA ARG A 35 -15.65 13.03 -0.10
C ARG A 35 -14.70 11.89 0.21
N ASN A 36 -15.03 11.11 1.22
CA ASN A 36 -14.32 9.90 1.63
C ASN A 36 -14.60 8.83 0.55
N ASN A 37 -14.19 9.12 -0.68
CA ASN A 37 -14.17 8.15 -1.74
C ASN A 37 -12.99 7.24 -1.41
N GLY A 38 -13.27 5.96 -1.15
CA GLY A 38 -12.23 4.96 -0.96
C GLY A 38 -11.28 4.89 -2.16
N PRO A 39 -10.22 4.07 -2.08
CA PRO A 39 -9.27 3.91 -3.16
C PRO A 39 -9.93 3.58 -4.50
N GLU A 40 -9.36 4.08 -5.61
CA GLU A 40 -9.81 3.77 -6.98
C GLU A 40 -8.89 2.78 -7.70
N CYS A 41 -7.99 2.13 -6.96
CA CYS A 41 -6.99 1.19 -7.45
C CYS A 41 -6.81 -0.02 -6.55
N VAL A 42 -6.22 -1.06 -7.14
CA VAL A 42 -5.77 -2.28 -6.47
C VAL A 42 -4.25 -2.38 -6.64
N PHE A 43 -3.54 -2.83 -5.61
CA PHE A 43 -2.12 -3.16 -5.68
C PHE A 43 -1.94 -4.65 -5.96
N GLU A 44 -1.40 -4.95 -7.14
CA GLU A 44 -1.19 -6.31 -7.63
C GLU A 44 0.28 -6.72 -7.54
N TYR A 45 0.55 -7.81 -6.85
CA TYR A 45 1.92 -8.30 -6.62
C TYR A 45 2.16 -9.74 -7.11
N GLY A 46 1.11 -10.47 -7.48
CA GLY A 46 1.17 -11.88 -7.88
C GLY A 46 1.06 -12.12 -9.39
N ASN A 47 0.31 -13.15 -9.79
CA ASN A 47 0.18 -13.57 -11.19
C ASN A 47 -0.70 -12.62 -12.03
N LEU A 48 -1.51 -11.76 -11.39
CA LEU A 48 -2.31 -10.75 -12.07
C LEU A 48 -1.55 -9.47 -12.45
N ARG A 49 -0.25 -9.40 -12.14
CA ARG A 49 0.60 -8.30 -12.56
C ARG A 49 0.70 -8.20 -14.09
N PRO A 50 0.80 -6.97 -14.65
CA PRO A 50 0.89 -6.75 -16.09
C PRO A 50 2.21 -7.21 -16.72
N ASP A 51 3.28 -7.42 -15.94
CA ASP A 51 4.61 -7.80 -16.41
C ASP A 51 4.90 -9.32 -16.33
N VAL A 52 3.95 -10.12 -15.85
CA VAL A 52 4.04 -11.58 -15.87
C VAL A 52 3.76 -12.07 -17.30
N PRO A 53 4.53 -13.01 -17.89
CA PRO A 53 4.48 -13.36 -19.32
C PRO A 53 3.19 -14.00 -19.87
N ALA A 54 2.20 -14.28 -19.02
CA ALA A 54 0.86 -14.70 -19.43
C ALA A 54 -0.22 -13.94 -18.64
N PRO A 55 -0.17 -12.59 -18.64
CA PRO A 55 -1.14 -11.83 -17.89
C PRO A 55 -2.42 -11.88 -18.73
N ILE A 56 -3.51 -12.42 -18.19
CA ILE A 56 -4.80 -11.88 -18.60
C ILE A 56 -4.87 -10.58 -17.80
N PRO A 57 -4.62 -9.40 -18.38
CA PRO A 57 -4.50 -8.18 -17.59
C PRO A 57 -5.84 -7.92 -16.92
N LEU A 58 -5.82 -7.49 -15.66
CA LEU A 58 -7.03 -7.01 -14.97
C LEU A 58 -7.56 -5.72 -15.60
N SER A 59 -6.67 -4.91 -16.18
CA SER A 59 -6.97 -3.67 -16.88
C SER A 59 -5.94 -3.47 -18.00
N SER A 60 -6.39 -3.08 -19.19
CA SER A 60 -5.57 -3.12 -20.41
C SER A 60 -4.54 -1.98 -20.54
N SER A 61 -4.59 -0.94 -19.70
CA SER A 61 -3.72 0.24 -19.93
C SER A 61 -3.40 1.15 -18.74
N ASN A 62 -4.07 1.03 -17.59
CA ASN A 62 -3.81 1.94 -16.47
C ASN A 62 -3.15 1.23 -15.29
N HIS A 63 -1.84 1.01 -15.42
CA HIS A 63 -1.03 0.47 -14.33
C HIS A 63 0.28 1.24 -14.16
N THR A 64 0.78 1.29 -12.94
CA THR A 64 2.05 1.94 -12.58
C THR A 64 2.80 1.05 -11.61
N ARG A 65 4.09 0.84 -11.84
CA ARG A 65 4.91 0.03 -10.95
C ARG A 65 5.04 0.72 -9.59
N ALA A 66 4.96 -0.06 -8.51
CA ALA A 66 4.96 0.47 -7.15
C ALA A 66 5.54 -0.54 -6.14
N TRP A 67 5.88 -0.03 -4.96
CA TRP A 67 6.37 -0.79 -3.82
C TRP A 67 5.43 -0.62 -2.63
N LEU A 68 5.00 -1.74 -2.08
CA LEU A 68 4.34 -1.80 -0.79
C LEU A 68 5.42 -1.96 0.29
N LEU A 69 5.64 -0.90 1.06
CA LEU A 69 6.66 -0.85 2.11
C LEU A 69 6.20 -1.57 3.39
N SER A 70 7.15 -1.93 4.25
CA SER A 70 6.89 -2.61 5.52
C SER A 70 6.04 -3.87 5.35
N SER A 71 6.31 -4.62 4.29
CA SER A 71 5.56 -5.82 3.91
C SER A 71 6.50 -6.85 3.31
N ARG A 72 6.19 -8.13 3.48
CA ARG A 72 7.01 -9.24 2.97
C ARG A 72 6.19 -10.19 2.11
N LEU A 73 6.81 -10.67 1.04
CA LEU A 73 6.21 -11.58 0.08
C LEU A 73 6.60 -13.02 0.39
N TYR A 74 5.63 -13.92 0.32
CA TYR A 74 5.76 -15.35 0.53
C TYR A 74 5.13 -16.13 -0.62
N SER A 75 5.55 -17.39 -0.78
CA SER A 75 4.85 -18.34 -1.65
C SER A 75 4.16 -19.42 -0.84
N PHE A 76 2.96 -19.80 -1.26
CA PHE A 76 2.25 -20.94 -0.71
C PHE A 76 1.67 -21.81 -1.82
N ASN A 77 1.42 -23.08 -1.52
CA ASN A 77 0.83 -23.99 -2.49
C ASN A 77 -0.65 -24.19 -2.17
N GLN A 78 -1.49 -24.17 -3.20
CA GLN A 78 -2.90 -24.55 -3.11
C GLN A 78 -3.30 -25.27 -4.39
N GLY A 79 -3.98 -26.41 -4.27
CA GLY A 79 -4.45 -27.16 -5.44
C GLY A 79 -3.33 -27.56 -6.42
N GLY A 80 -2.11 -27.76 -5.92
CA GLY A 80 -0.93 -28.08 -6.75
C GLY A 80 -0.31 -26.87 -7.48
N SER A 81 -0.84 -25.67 -7.29
CA SER A 81 -0.31 -24.43 -7.87
C SER A 81 0.34 -23.55 -6.81
N GLU A 82 1.33 -22.77 -7.21
CA GLU A 82 2.07 -21.85 -6.34
C GLU A 82 1.48 -20.44 -6.45
N HIS A 83 1.17 -19.83 -5.30
CA HIS A 83 0.50 -18.54 -5.17
C HIS A 83 1.32 -17.56 -4.33
N ALA A 84 1.19 -16.28 -4.67
CA ALA A 84 1.83 -15.17 -3.97
C ALA A 84 0.99 -14.76 -2.75
N ALA A 85 1.63 -14.49 -1.62
CA ALA A 85 0.96 -13.98 -0.43
C ALA A 85 1.79 -12.85 0.20
N VAL A 86 1.16 -11.69 0.37
CA VAL A 86 1.74 -10.59 1.13
C VAL A 86 1.36 -10.72 2.60
N ARG A 87 2.33 -10.49 3.48
CA ARG A 87 2.10 -10.21 4.89
C ARG A 87 2.45 -8.74 5.16
N LEU A 88 1.52 -8.02 5.76
CA LEU A 88 1.69 -6.61 6.14
C LEU A 88 2.51 -6.50 7.44
N GLU A 89 2.97 -5.28 7.75
CA GLU A 89 3.68 -4.92 8.99
C GLU A 89 5.03 -5.64 9.21
N GLU A 90 5.65 -6.15 8.15
CA GLU A 90 6.99 -6.74 8.17
C GLU A 90 8.03 -5.66 7.82
N SER A 91 8.45 -4.89 8.82
CA SER A 91 9.43 -3.79 8.65
C SER A 91 10.77 -4.27 8.06
N GLY A 92 11.41 -3.40 7.27
CA GLY A 92 12.69 -3.70 6.60
C GLY A 92 12.56 -4.44 5.27
N TYR A 93 11.33 -4.77 4.86
CA TYR A 93 11.01 -5.40 3.58
C TYR A 93 10.13 -4.50 2.72
N ALA A 94 10.12 -4.75 1.41
CA ALA A 94 9.22 -4.15 0.46
C ALA A 94 8.79 -5.19 -0.56
N VAL A 95 7.55 -5.06 -1.05
CA VAL A 95 6.99 -5.93 -2.08
C VAL A 95 6.82 -5.14 -3.37
N LEU A 96 7.38 -5.64 -4.46
CA LEU A 96 7.20 -5.08 -5.78
C LEU A 96 5.87 -5.54 -6.38
N GLY A 97 5.13 -4.58 -6.92
CA GLY A 97 3.89 -4.82 -7.63
C GLY A 97 3.49 -3.65 -8.51
N TYR A 98 2.20 -3.57 -8.80
CA TYR A 98 1.63 -2.56 -9.67
C TYR A 98 0.35 -1.99 -9.06
N VAL A 99 0.25 -0.66 -9.06
CA VAL A 99 -1.03 0.03 -8.90
C VAL A 99 -1.81 -0.18 -10.18
N VAL A 100 -2.95 -0.85 -10.11
CA VAL A 100 -3.87 -1.07 -11.22
C VAL A 100 -5.13 -0.24 -10.99
N LYS A 101 -5.43 0.68 -11.91
CA LYS A 101 -6.63 1.52 -11.83
C LYS A 101 -7.77 0.91 -12.63
N ALA A 102 -8.98 1.10 -12.13
CA ALA A 102 -10.19 0.69 -12.83
C ALA A 102 -10.30 1.38 -14.20
N SER A 103 -10.76 0.62 -15.20
CA SER A 103 -11.18 1.21 -16.48
C SER A 103 -12.49 1.99 -16.31
N ARG A 104 -12.70 3.03 -17.13
CA ARG A 104 -13.86 3.94 -17.06
C ARG A 104 -15.24 3.24 -17.04
N GLY A 105 -15.34 2.00 -17.52
CA GLY A 105 -16.60 1.22 -17.54
C GLY A 105 -16.78 0.20 -16.42
N THR A 106 -15.71 -0.22 -15.74
CA THR A 106 -15.77 -1.29 -14.72
C THR A 106 -15.90 -0.73 -13.31
N GLY A 107 -15.29 0.44 -13.06
CA GLY A 107 -15.17 0.99 -11.71
C GLY A 107 -14.31 0.12 -10.79
N ILE A 108 -14.07 0.59 -9.57
CA ILE A 108 -13.25 -0.13 -8.60
C ILE A 108 -13.89 -1.45 -8.16
N THR A 109 -15.21 -1.49 -8.00
CA THR A 109 -15.94 -2.71 -7.60
C THR A 109 -15.70 -3.85 -8.58
N GLY A 110 -15.87 -3.63 -9.89
CA GLY A 110 -15.65 -4.69 -10.87
C GLY A 110 -14.17 -5.09 -10.99
N LEU A 111 -13.23 -4.18 -10.70
CA LEU A 111 -11.81 -4.51 -10.62
C LEU A 111 -11.51 -5.44 -9.43
N LEU A 112 -12.12 -5.17 -8.27
CA LEU A 112 -11.99 -6.02 -7.08
C LEU A 112 -12.59 -7.41 -7.32
N GLU A 113 -13.82 -7.47 -7.85
CA GLU A 113 -14.50 -8.74 -8.18
C GLU A 113 -13.67 -9.58 -9.16
N GLU A 114 -13.08 -8.96 -10.18
CA GLU A 114 -12.26 -9.68 -11.16
C GLU A 114 -10.95 -10.20 -10.55
N SER A 115 -10.37 -9.46 -9.59
CA SER A 115 -9.17 -9.88 -8.87
C SER A 115 -9.46 -11.08 -7.96
N GLU A 116 -10.58 -11.07 -7.24
CA GLU A 116 -11.04 -12.18 -6.40
C GLU A 116 -11.33 -13.43 -7.23
N ARG A 117 -12.07 -13.26 -8.33
CA ARG A 117 -12.46 -14.35 -9.23
C ARG A 117 -11.25 -15.08 -9.83
N ARG A 118 -10.14 -14.37 -10.06
CA ARG A 118 -8.96 -14.93 -10.74
C ARG A 118 -7.86 -15.42 -9.80
N GLN A 119 -7.63 -14.78 -8.66
CA GLN A 119 -6.49 -15.10 -7.80
C GLN A 119 -6.79 -15.07 -6.30
N TYR A 120 -7.60 -14.13 -5.83
CA TYR A 120 -7.71 -13.83 -4.40
C TYR A 120 -9.04 -14.29 -3.81
N SER A 121 -9.21 -15.60 -3.60
CA SER A 121 -10.39 -16.11 -2.89
C SER A 121 -10.46 -15.53 -1.48
N ARG A 122 -11.64 -15.04 -1.09
CA ARG A 122 -11.90 -14.45 0.25
C ARG A 122 -11.69 -15.43 1.40
N ASP A 123 -11.66 -16.74 1.12
CA ASP A 123 -11.37 -17.76 2.14
C ASP A 123 -9.88 -17.81 2.53
N LEU A 124 -9.01 -17.17 1.73
CA LEU A 124 -7.55 -17.26 1.87
C LEU A 124 -6.86 -15.91 1.99
N TYR A 125 -7.51 -14.86 1.52
CA TYR A 125 -6.97 -13.52 1.52
C TYR A 125 -7.94 -12.58 2.22
N GLU A 126 -7.37 -11.65 2.98
CA GLU A 126 -8.04 -10.49 3.52
C GLU A 126 -7.81 -9.29 2.61
N GLN A 127 -8.80 -8.43 2.49
CA GLN A 127 -8.69 -7.19 1.74
C GLN A 127 -8.46 -6.04 2.72
N ASP A 128 -7.46 -5.21 2.45
CA ASP A 128 -7.15 -4.01 3.25
C ASP A 128 -6.82 -2.82 2.34
N ILE A 129 -6.79 -1.62 2.91
CA ILE A 129 -6.38 -0.38 2.24
C ILE A 129 -4.96 -0.03 2.69
N VAL A 130 -4.04 -0.04 1.74
CA VAL A 130 -2.63 0.28 1.97
C VAL A 130 -2.20 1.49 1.17
N GLU A 131 -1.10 2.09 1.59
CA GLU A 131 -0.41 3.12 0.82
C GLU A 131 0.85 2.55 0.18
N VAL A 132 0.99 2.71 -1.12
CA VAL A 132 2.15 2.24 -1.89
C VAL A 132 2.91 3.42 -2.49
N CYS A 133 4.22 3.25 -2.66
CA CYS A 133 5.08 4.22 -3.32
C CYS A 133 5.24 3.84 -4.80
N THR A 134 4.84 4.70 -5.73
CA THR A 134 5.00 4.45 -7.16
C THR A 134 6.44 4.67 -7.60
N GLU A 135 6.78 4.25 -8.81
CA GLU A 135 8.09 4.53 -9.41
C GLU A 135 8.38 6.01 -9.69
N THR A 136 7.35 6.84 -9.67
CA THR A 136 7.49 8.31 -9.72
C THR A 136 7.66 8.93 -8.33
N GLY A 137 7.63 8.14 -7.25
CA GLY A 137 7.72 8.59 -5.87
C GLY A 137 6.40 9.08 -5.27
N GLU A 138 5.28 8.91 -5.98
CA GLU A 138 3.95 9.26 -5.48
C GLU A 138 3.46 8.23 -4.46
N ARG A 139 2.80 8.68 -3.40
CA ARG A 139 2.13 7.80 -2.44
C ARG A 139 0.66 7.66 -2.81
N VAL A 140 0.23 6.43 -3.09
CA VAL A 140 -1.13 6.15 -3.58
C VAL A 140 -1.80 5.16 -2.63
N LYS A 141 -3.02 5.48 -2.18
CA LYS A 141 -3.86 4.52 -1.45
C LYS A 141 -4.52 3.56 -2.44
N CYS A 142 -4.37 2.25 -2.21
CA CYS A 142 -4.99 1.20 -3.01
C CYS A 142 -5.53 0.08 -2.10
N TYR A 143 -6.47 -0.69 -2.62
CA TYR A 143 -6.81 -1.98 -2.02
C TYR A 143 -5.68 -2.98 -2.25
N VAL A 144 -5.47 -3.90 -1.31
CA VAL A 144 -4.57 -5.04 -1.46
C VAL A 144 -5.22 -6.28 -0.88
N TYR A 145 -4.98 -7.43 -1.52
CA TYR A 145 -5.30 -8.72 -0.93
C TYR A 145 -4.06 -9.25 -0.22
N HIS A 146 -4.11 -9.50 1.08
CA HIS A 146 -2.97 -10.01 1.87
C HIS A 146 -3.38 -11.26 2.63
N ARG A 147 -2.40 -11.97 3.19
CA ARG A 147 -2.62 -13.22 3.93
C ARG A 147 -1.87 -13.20 5.26
N PRO A 148 -2.51 -12.78 6.36
CA PRO A 148 -1.85 -12.62 7.66
C PRO A 148 -1.47 -13.96 8.31
N ASP A 149 -2.05 -15.09 7.88
CA ASP A 149 -1.79 -16.43 8.38
C ASP A 149 -0.80 -17.24 7.51
N VAL A 150 -0.18 -16.63 6.49
CA VAL A 150 0.70 -17.36 5.56
C VAL A 150 1.89 -18.02 6.27
N ASP A 151 2.22 -19.25 5.85
CA ASP A 151 3.45 -19.92 6.27
C ASP A 151 4.69 -19.12 5.85
N ARG A 152 5.49 -18.76 6.84
CA ARG A 152 6.66 -17.87 6.68
C ARG A 152 7.94 -18.62 6.27
N THR A 153 7.89 -19.94 6.09
CA THR A 153 9.06 -20.76 5.71
C THR A 153 9.48 -20.60 4.24
N ARG A 154 8.61 -20.04 3.39
CA ARG A 154 8.86 -19.86 1.95
C ARG A 154 8.84 -18.39 1.52
N PRO A 155 9.78 -17.55 2.02
CA PRO A 155 9.86 -16.15 1.62
C PRO A 155 10.34 -16.01 0.17
N VAL A 156 9.77 -15.03 -0.55
CA VAL A 156 10.31 -14.56 -1.83
C VAL A 156 11.33 -13.47 -1.54
N GLN A 157 12.62 -13.80 -1.65
CA GLN A 157 13.71 -12.99 -1.08
C GLN A 157 13.75 -11.55 -1.59
N ASP A 158 13.59 -11.34 -2.89
CA ASP A 158 13.66 -10.00 -3.51
C ASP A 158 12.36 -9.19 -3.37
N GLY A 159 11.31 -9.74 -2.75
CA GLY A 159 9.99 -9.12 -2.70
C GLY A 159 9.30 -9.01 -4.07
N ASP A 160 9.85 -9.66 -5.10
CA ASP A 160 9.34 -9.65 -6.47
C ASP A 160 8.91 -11.05 -6.90
N TRP A 161 7.60 -11.22 -7.13
CA TRP A 161 7.01 -12.50 -7.51
C TRP A 161 7.62 -13.12 -8.78
N CYS A 162 8.03 -12.27 -9.73
CA CYS A 162 8.65 -12.70 -10.98
C CYS A 162 10.04 -13.34 -10.75
N LYS A 163 10.69 -13.05 -9.62
CA LYS A 163 12.02 -13.56 -9.24
C LYS A 163 11.96 -14.71 -8.23
N ARG A 164 10.78 -15.24 -7.90
CA ARG A 164 10.61 -16.26 -6.85
C ARG A 164 11.34 -17.59 -7.06
N ARG A 165 11.84 -17.86 -8.27
CA ARG A 165 12.59 -19.06 -8.64
C ARG A 165 14.07 -18.78 -8.94
N GLY A 166 14.55 -17.58 -8.60
CA GLY A 166 15.94 -17.16 -8.72
C GLY A 166 16.81 -17.65 -7.58
#